data_AF-F1Z2Q5-F1
#
_entry.id   AF-F1Z2Q5-F1
#
_cell.length_a   1.000
_cell.length_b   1.000
_cell.length_c   1.000
_cell.angle_alpha   90.00
_cell.angle_beta   90.00
_cell.angle_gamma   90.00
#
_symmetry.space_group_name_H-M   'P 1'
#
loop_
_entity.id
_entity.type
_entity.pdbx_description
1 polymer ?
#
loop_
_entity_poly.entity_id
_entity_poly.type
_entity_poly.pdbx_seq_one_letter_code
_entity_poly.pdbx_strand_id
1 'polypeptide(L)'
;MDAKLKYKAKKIKMVFFDIDDTLRVKDTGYMPASIEKIFKELKANGILTGIASGRARYGVPEEVQNLNADYCVKLNGAYAKDNKKNIIFQAPIPDEVVVRYKEWANASGIHYGMAGRHEAVLSDRNDLINNAIDNVYANLEVVPDYNEKHDVYQMWTFEDKGDALQLPEDLAEHLRLVRWHDNSSDVVLKNTSKALGVSKVVEHLGLKPENILVFGDELNDLELFDYAGISVAMGVSHPLVQEKADFITKKVEENGIQYALEELGLIEKELQFPQLELEGHQGPKATIKTNHGDMTLALFPNQAPKTVANFIGLAKEGYYDGIVFHRIIPEFMIQGGDPTGTGMGGQSIYGDSFEDEFSDELYNLRGALSMANAGPDTNGSQFFIVQNDKIPYAQKELERGGWPKDIAAAYTRNGGTPHLDRRHTVFGQLMNAESFAVLDKIASVETGAQDKPKEDVIIETIEVVD
;
A
#
# COMPACT_ATOMS: atom_id res chain seq x y z
N MET A 1 13.12 -3.24 2.60
CA MET A 1 13.65 -2.53 1.41
C MET A 1 15.13 -2.21 1.59
N ASP A 2 15.97 -2.43 0.56
CA ASP A 2 17.43 -2.18 0.58
C ASP A 2 17.77 -0.66 0.61
N ALA A 3 18.81 -0.28 1.38
CA ALA A 3 19.34 1.08 1.48
C ALA A 3 19.74 1.70 0.12
N LYS A 4 20.25 0.89 -0.82
CA LYS A 4 20.60 1.34 -2.18
C LYS A 4 19.37 1.85 -2.92
N LEU A 5 18.23 1.18 -2.77
CA LEU A 5 16.99 1.58 -3.42
C LEU A 5 16.45 2.88 -2.82
N LYS A 6 16.47 3.02 -1.49
CA LYS A 6 16.13 4.29 -0.81
C LYS A 6 17.03 5.45 -1.25
N TYR A 7 18.31 5.17 -1.51
CA TYR A 7 19.21 6.19 -2.05
C TYR A 7 18.87 6.60 -3.49
N LYS A 8 18.53 5.64 -4.37
CA LYS A 8 18.03 5.93 -5.72
C LYS A 8 16.77 6.80 -5.64
N ALA A 9 15.85 6.50 -4.72
CA ALA A 9 14.56 7.20 -4.59
C ALA A 9 14.70 8.71 -4.39
N LYS A 10 15.77 9.16 -3.71
CA LYS A 10 16.07 10.61 -3.52
C LYS A 10 16.27 11.39 -4.83
N LYS A 11 16.58 10.70 -5.93
CA LYS A 11 16.77 11.32 -7.25
C LYS A 11 15.49 11.42 -8.06
N ILE A 12 14.39 10.81 -7.61
CA ILE A 12 13.14 10.77 -8.36
C ILE A 12 12.56 12.18 -8.47
N LYS A 13 12.11 12.51 -9.68
CA LYS A 13 11.45 13.76 -10.05
C LYS A 13 10.12 13.55 -10.74
N MET A 14 9.85 12.31 -11.19
CA MET A 14 8.61 11.97 -11.84
C MET A 14 8.25 10.51 -11.60
N VAL A 15 6.95 10.25 -11.40
CA VAL A 15 6.39 8.90 -11.27
C VAL A 15 5.41 8.66 -12.41
N PHE A 16 5.57 7.55 -13.13
CA PHE A 16 4.58 7.05 -14.09
C PHE A 16 3.83 5.85 -13.53
N PHE A 17 2.53 5.81 -13.80
CA PHE A 17 1.65 4.72 -13.41
C PHE A 17 0.99 4.09 -14.64
N ASP A 18 0.97 2.76 -14.73
CA ASP A 18 -0.04 2.08 -15.54
C ASP A 18 -1.44 2.25 -14.94
N ILE A 19 -2.50 1.86 -15.66
CA ILE A 19 -3.88 1.98 -15.20
C ILE A 19 -4.37 0.66 -14.62
N ASP A 20 -4.41 -0.40 -15.42
CA ASP A 20 -5.13 -1.62 -15.09
C ASP A 20 -4.25 -2.48 -14.20
N ASP A 21 -4.81 -3.02 -13.13
CA ASP A 21 -4.12 -3.76 -12.05
C ASP A 21 -2.93 -3.03 -11.40
N THR A 22 -2.80 -1.73 -11.69
CA THR A 22 -1.84 -0.79 -11.09
C THR A 22 -2.54 0.35 -10.33
N LEU A 23 -3.27 1.25 -11.01
CA LEU A 23 -4.06 2.29 -10.34
C LEU A 23 -5.43 1.76 -9.89
N ARG A 24 -6.02 0.86 -10.68
CA ARG A 24 -7.34 0.28 -10.44
C ARG A 24 -7.32 -1.21 -10.78
N VAL A 25 -8.12 -2.01 -10.10
CA VAL A 25 -8.33 -3.42 -10.45
C VAL A 25 -9.06 -3.49 -11.79
N LYS A 26 -8.52 -4.25 -12.76
CA LYS A 26 -9.03 -4.31 -14.12
C LYS A 26 -10.49 -4.77 -14.18
N ASP A 27 -10.80 -5.87 -13.49
CA ASP A 27 -12.09 -6.57 -13.55
C ASP A 27 -13.20 -5.89 -12.75
N THR A 28 -12.88 -5.40 -11.54
CA THR A 28 -13.88 -4.80 -10.65
C THR A 28 -13.99 -3.29 -10.83
N GLY A 29 -12.97 -2.67 -11.43
CA GLY A 29 -12.82 -1.22 -11.50
C GLY A 29 -12.56 -0.53 -10.17
N TYR A 30 -12.27 -1.29 -9.12
CA TYR A 30 -11.93 -0.74 -7.82
C TYR A 30 -10.64 0.10 -7.90
N MET A 31 -10.71 1.37 -7.49
CA MET A 31 -9.56 2.26 -7.32
C MET A 31 -9.51 2.71 -5.85
N PRO A 32 -8.38 2.53 -5.14
CA PRO A 32 -8.24 2.97 -3.76
C PRO A 32 -8.41 4.49 -3.61
N ALA A 33 -9.10 4.94 -2.56
CA ALA A 33 -9.26 6.36 -2.28
C ALA A 33 -7.91 7.07 -2.01
N SER A 34 -6.88 6.32 -1.59
CA SER A 34 -5.52 6.81 -1.39
C SER A 34 -4.87 7.35 -2.67
N ILE A 35 -5.26 6.87 -3.85
CA ILE A 35 -4.67 7.29 -5.13
C ILE A 35 -4.81 8.79 -5.37
N GLU A 36 -5.98 9.38 -5.08
CA GLU A 36 -6.17 10.83 -5.22
C GLU A 36 -5.26 11.64 -4.28
N LYS A 37 -5.07 11.15 -3.05
CA LYS A 37 -4.19 11.76 -2.05
C LYS A 37 -2.73 11.66 -2.49
N ILE A 38 -2.29 10.50 -2.98
CA ILE A 38 -0.95 10.26 -3.53
C ILE A 38 -0.60 11.26 -4.63
N PHE A 39 -1.50 11.47 -5.60
CA PHE A 39 -1.25 12.41 -6.69
C PHE A 39 -1.08 13.86 -6.19
N LYS A 40 -1.81 14.25 -5.14
CA LYS A 40 -1.68 15.57 -4.51
C LYS A 40 -0.37 15.68 -3.74
N GLU A 41 0.00 14.66 -2.98
CA GLU A 41 1.23 14.64 -2.16
C GLU A 41 2.50 14.62 -3.02
N LEU A 42 2.55 13.79 -4.06
CA LEU A 42 3.68 13.78 -5.00
C LEU A 42 3.89 15.18 -5.60
N LYS A 43 2.81 15.85 -6.04
CA LYS A 43 2.88 17.22 -6.54
C LYS A 43 3.31 18.22 -5.48
N ALA A 44 2.81 18.10 -4.25
CA ALA A 44 3.24 18.95 -3.13
C ALA A 44 4.73 18.78 -2.82
N ASN A 45 5.26 17.57 -3.02
CA ASN A 45 6.68 17.24 -2.87
C ASN A 45 7.52 17.59 -4.13
N GLY A 46 6.93 18.25 -5.13
CA GLY A 46 7.62 18.66 -6.36
C GLY A 46 7.96 17.50 -7.31
N ILE A 47 7.25 16.38 -7.18
CA ILE A 47 7.37 15.19 -8.03
C ILE A 47 6.23 15.22 -9.05
N LEU A 48 6.59 15.20 -10.34
CA LEU A 48 5.61 15.19 -11.43
C LEU A 48 4.91 13.82 -11.51
N THR A 49 3.64 13.82 -11.91
CA THR A 49 2.89 12.58 -12.12
C THR A 49 2.60 12.32 -13.60
N GLY A 50 2.74 11.06 -14.01
CA GLY A 50 2.50 10.59 -15.35
C GLY A 50 1.60 9.36 -15.37
N ILE A 51 0.78 9.20 -16.41
CA ILE A 51 0.06 7.94 -16.65
C ILE A 51 0.51 7.38 -17.99
N ALA A 52 1.02 6.15 -18.02
CA ALA A 52 1.47 5.45 -19.22
C ALA A 52 0.60 4.21 -19.45
N SER A 53 -0.20 4.17 -20.52
CA SER A 53 -1.14 3.07 -20.75
C SER A 53 -1.36 2.79 -22.23
N GLY A 54 -1.75 1.55 -22.55
CA GLY A 54 -2.23 1.18 -23.90
C GLY A 54 -3.51 1.89 -24.30
N ARG A 55 -4.36 2.27 -23.33
CA ARG A 55 -5.67 2.88 -23.57
C ARG A 55 -5.57 4.22 -24.30
N ALA A 56 -6.51 4.46 -25.20
CA ALA A 56 -6.78 5.79 -25.77
C ALA A 56 -7.50 6.68 -24.74
N ARG A 57 -7.58 8.00 -24.99
CA ARG A 57 -8.21 8.94 -24.04
C ARG A 57 -9.65 8.55 -23.66
N TYR A 58 -10.46 8.17 -24.65
CA TYR A 58 -11.87 7.79 -24.47
C TYR A 58 -12.05 6.43 -23.77
N GLY A 59 -10.99 5.64 -23.62
CA GLY A 59 -11.00 4.38 -22.86
C GLY A 59 -10.47 4.52 -21.43
N VAL A 60 -10.00 5.70 -21.03
CA VAL A 60 -9.54 5.95 -19.66
C VAL A 60 -10.75 6.24 -18.78
N PRO A 61 -10.97 5.47 -17.69
CA PRO A 61 -12.07 5.73 -16.75
C PRO A 61 -12.06 7.16 -16.20
N GLU A 62 -13.23 7.72 -15.91
CA GLU A 62 -13.39 9.12 -15.51
C GLU A 62 -12.60 9.43 -14.22
N GLU A 63 -12.64 8.53 -13.25
CA GLU A 63 -11.91 8.62 -12.00
C GLU A 63 -10.39 8.74 -12.19
N VAL A 64 -9.84 8.05 -13.20
CA VAL A 64 -8.41 8.14 -13.57
C VAL A 64 -8.12 9.45 -14.32
N GLN A 65 -9.05 9.93 -15.15
CA GLN A 65 -8.92 11.24 -15.79
C GLN A 65 -8.91 12.37 -14.75
N ASN A 66 -9.69 12.24 -13.68
CA ASN A 66 -9.82 13.22 -12.61
C ASN A 66 -8.57 13.34 -11.72
N LEU A 67 -7.63 12.39 -11.79
CA LEU A 67 -6.31 12.49 -11.14
C LEU A 67 -5.47 13.66 -11.70
N ASN A 68 -5.81 14.14 -12.91
CA ASN A 68 -5.15 15.28 -13.55
C ASN A 68 -3.61 15.14 -13.58
N ALA A 69 -3.11 13.97 -13.99
CA ALA A 69 -1.68 13.72 -14.15
C ALA A 69 -1.00 14.81 -14.98
N ASP A 70 0.22 15.19 -14.62
CA ASP A 70 0.96 16.25 -15.33
C ASP A 70 1.26 15.86 -16.77
N TYR A 71 1.47 14.56 -17.02
CA TYR A 71 1.69 13.99 -18.35
C TYR A 71 0.90 12.71 -18.56
N CYS A 72 0.54 12.46 -19.82
CA CYS A 72 -0.12 11.23 -20.24
C CYS A 72 0.59 10.66 -21.47
N VAL A 73 0.98 9.39 -21.38
CA VAL A 73 1.46 8.56 -22.47
C VAL A 73 0.39 7.51 -22.76
N LYS A 74 -0.14 7.48 -23.98
CA LYS A 74 -1.32 6.71 -24.38
C LYS A 74 -1.06 5.96 -25.68
N LEU A 75 -1.98 5.08 -26.07
CA LEU A 75 -1.92 4.35 -27.34
C LEU A 75 -0.59 3.59 -27.48
N ASN A 76 -0.24 2.84 -26.42
CA ASN A 76 1.02 2.08 -26.33
C ASN A 76 2.27 2.93 -26.60
N GLY A 77 2.22 4.21 -26.17
CA GLY A 77 3.32 5.17 -26.29
C GLY A 77 3.42 5.90 -27.62
N ALA A 78 2.48 5.66 -28.55
CA ALA A 78 2.40 6.39 -29.80
C ALA A 78 1.94 7.85 -29.62
N TYR A 79 1.46 8.23 -28.44
CA TYR A 79 0.99 9.59 -28.16
C TYR A 79 1.32 10.03 -26.74
N ALA A 80 1.92 11.20 -26.59
CA ALA A 80 2.22 11.83 -25.30
C ALA A 80 1.81 13.30 -25.26
N LYS A 81 1.23 13.73 -24.15
CA LYS A 81 0.80 15.12 -23.91
C LYS A 81 0.98 15.56 -22.47
N ASP A 82 0.97 16.87 -22.24
CA ASP A 82 0.89 17.46 -20.90
C ASP A 82 -0.58 17.68 -20.44
N ASN A 83 -0.74 18.11 -19.19
CA ASN A 83 -2.04 18.46 -18.59
C ASN A 83 -2.72 19.69 -19.22
N LYS A 84 -1.98 20.52 -19.96
CA LYS A 84 -2.49 21.66 -20.75
C LYS A 84 -2.89 21.24 -22.17
N LYS A 85 -2.81 19.94 -22.48
CA LYS A 85 -3.13 19.35 -23.79
C LYS A 85 -2.12 19.68 -24.89
N ASN A 86 -0.94 20.18 -24.56
CA ASN A 86 0.15 20.32 -25.52
C ASN A 86 0.68 18.93 -25.88
N ILE A 87 0.88 18.69 -27.16
CA ILE A 87 1.42 17.43 -27.66
C ILE A 87 2.93 17.46 -27.47
N ILE A 88 3.45 16.48 -26.74
CA ILE A 88 4.89 16.31 -26.52
C ILE A 88 5.48 15.39 -27.59
N PHE A 89 4.75 14.33 -27.93
CA PHE A 89 5.16 13.35 -28.93
C PHE A 89 3.94 12.69 -29.55
N GLN A 90 4.02 12.38 -30.85
CA GLN A 90 3.03 11.58 -31.54
C GLN A 90 3.68 10.79 -32.68
N ALA A 91 3.25 9.55 -32.87
CA ALA A 91 3.73 8.64 -33.91
C ALA A 91 2.54 7.86 -34.50
N PRO A 92 1.76 8.48 -35.40
CA PRO A 92 0.70 7.77 -36.11
C PRO A 92 1.29 6.69 -37.04
N ILE A 93 0.52 5.65 -37.29
CA ILE A 93 0.80 4.64 -38.31
C ILE A 93 0.75 5.34 -39.67
N PRO A 94 1.78 5.22 -40.52
CA PRO A 94 1.76 5.80 -41.85
C PRO A 94 0.54 5.34 -42.64
N ASP A 95 -0.16 6.26 -43.31
CA ASP A 95 -1.42 5.98 -44.01
C ASP A 95 -1.26 4.83 -45.03
N GLU A 96 -0.14 4.79 -45.77
CA GLU A 96 0.16 3.69 -46.69
C GLU A 96 0.22 2.31 -46.02
N VAL A 97 0.66 2.25 -44.76
CA VAL A 97 0.71 1.00 -43.96
C VAL A 97 -0.71 0.64 -43.49
N VAL A 98 -1.52 1.63 -43.11
CA VAL A 98 -2.93 1.42 -42.74
C VAL A 98 -3.72 0.87 -43.93
N VAL A 99 -3.53 1.44 -45.13
CA VAL A 99 -4.18 0.95 -46.36
C VAL A 99 -3.80 -0.51 -46.65
N ARG A 100 -2.50 -0.84 -46.65
CA ARG A 100 -2.04 -2.23 -46.84
C ARG A 100 -2.59 -3.18 -45.79
N TYR A 101 -2.68 -2.74 -44.54
CA TYR A 101 -3.30 -3.51 -43.46
C TYR A 101 -4.79 -3.79 -43.73
N LYS A 102 -5.56 -2.78 -44.14
CA LYS A 102 -6.98 -2.93 -44.49
C LYS A 102 -7.16 -3.91 -45.65
N GLU A 103 -6.35 -3.79 -46.69
CA GLU A 103 -6.37 -4.69 -47.86
C GLU A 103 -6.08 -6.13 -47.45
N TRP A 104 -5.04 -6.36 -46.65
CA TRP A 104 -4.71 -7.67 -46.12
C TRP A 104 -5.82 -8.25 -45.24
N ALA A 105 -6.37 -7.45 -44.33
CA ALA A 105 -7.43 -7.88 -43.42
C ALA A 105 -8.67 -8.31 -44.22
N ASN A 106 -9.11 -7.49 -45.16
CA ASN A 106 -10.22 -7.80 -46.07
C ASN A 106 -9.96 -9.09 -46.87
N ALA A 107 -8.78 -9.21 -47.49
CA ALA A 107 -8.42 -10.40 -48.27
C ALA A 107 -8.35 -11.69 -47.41
N SER A 108 -8.06 -11.53 -46.12
CA SER A 108 -7.93 -12.62 -45.15
C SER A 108 -9.22 -12.94 -44.38
N GLY A 109 -10.32 -12.24 -44.68
CA GLY A 109 -11.60 -12.36 -43.96
C GLY A 109 -11.53 -11.89 -42.50
N ILE A 110 -10.63 -10.95 -42.19
CA ILE A 110 -10.42 -10.39 -40.85
C ILE A 110 -11.11 -9.03 -40.78
N HIS A 111 -11.95 -8.86 -39.77
CA HIS A 111 -12.53 -7.55 -39.46
C HIS A 111 -11.52 -6.73 -38.65
N TYR A 112 -11.64 -5.41 -38.68
CA TYR A 112 -10.69 -4.54 -38.00
C TYR A 112 -11.33 -3.31 -37.37
N GLY A 113 -10.57 -2.65 -36.51
CA GLY A 113 -10.89 -1.31 -36.03
C GLY A 113 -9.68 -0.40 -36.07
N MET A 114 -9.91 0.90 -35.93
CA MET A 114 -8.87 1.93 -35.94
C MET A 114 -9.09 2.89 -34.78
N ALA A 115 -8.01 3.27 -34.11
CA ALA A 115 -8.00 4.19 -32.98
C ALA A 115 -7.25 5.47 -33.35
N GLY A 116 -7.96 6.59 -33.29
CA GLY A 116 -7.39 7.93 -33.37
C GLY A 116 -7.15 8.53 -31.97
N ARG A 117 -6.87 9.84 -31.93
CA ARG A 117 -6.66 10.57 -30.67
C ARG A 117 -7.95 10.79 -29.88
N HIS A 118 -9.07 10.94 -30.58
CA HIS A 118 -10.34 11.42 -30.01
C HIS A 118 -11.45 10.38 -30.09
N GLU A 119 -11.36 9.42 -30.99
CA GLU A 119 -12.36 8.40 -31.22
C GLU A 119 -11.72 7.12 -31.76
N ALA A 120 -12.46 6.02 -31.66
CA ALA A 120 -12.17 4.76 -32.32
C ALA A 120 -13.36 4.38 -33.21
N VAL A 121 -13.07 3.61 -34.24
CA VAL A 121 -14.06 3.15 -35.21
C VAL A 121 -13.82 1.69 -35.58
N LEU A 122 -14.83 1.08 -36.18
CA LEU A 122 -14.81 -0.30 -36.65
C LEU A 122 -14.98 -0.35 -38.18
N SER A 123 -14.49 -1.43 -38.79
CA SER A 123 -14.73 -1.73 -40.20
C SER A 123 -16.15 -2.22 -40.46
N ASP A 124 -16.72 -2.94 -39.50
CA ASP A 124 -18.05 -3.56 -39.53
C ASP A 124 -18.49 -3.90 -38.08
N ARG A 125 -19.72 -4.39 -37.90
CA ARG A 125 -20.21 -4.93 -36.62
C ARG A 125 -20.85 -6.31 -36.80
N ASN A 126 -20.44 -7.24 -35.95
CA ASN A 126 -21.01 -8.58 -35.82
C ASN A 126 -20.80 -9.09 -34.39
N ASP A 127 -21.34 -10.26 -34.07
CA ASP A 127 -21.27 -10.82 -32.70
C ASP A 127 -19.82 -11.01 -32.22
N LEU A 128 -18.90 -11.40 -33.11
CA LEU A 128 -17.49 -11.57 -32.78
C LEU A 128 -16.85 -10.24 -32.35
N ILE A 129 -17.07 -9.17 -33.12
CA ILE A 129 -16.54 -7.83 -32.80
C ILE A 129 -17.16 -7.32 -31.51
N ASN A 130 -18.49 -7.43 -31.37
CA ASN A 130 -19.22 -6.93 -30.21
C ASN A 130 -18.73 -7.62 -28.93
N ASN A 131 -18.57 -8.94 -28.96
CA ASN A 131 -18.08 -9.71 -27.80
C ASN A 131 -16.64 -9.32 -27.39
N ALA A 132 -15.79 -8.99 -28.37
CA ALA A 132 -14.41 -8.61 -28.10
C ALA A 132 -14.28 -7.16 -27.58
N ILE A 133 -14.86 -6.18 -28.28
CA ILE A 133 -14.54 -4.77 -28.06
C ILE A 133 -15.53 -4.03 -27.17
N ASP A 134 -16.82 -4.39 -27.13
CA ASP A 134 -17.85 -3.55 -26.47
C ASP A 134 -17.69 -3.51 -24.94
N ASN A 135 -17.03 -4.51 -24.35
CA ASN A 135 -16.65 -4.50 -22.93
C ASN A 135 -15.56 -3.46 -22.60
N VAL A 136 -14.77 -3.06 -23.60
CA VAL A 136 -13.69 -2.07 -23.45
C VAL A 136 -14.14 -0.71 -23.98
N TYR A 137 -14.76 -0.69 -25.15
CA TYR A 137 -15.25 0.49 -25.86
C TYR A 137 -16.65 0.20 -26.43
N ALA A 138 -17.68 0.56 -25.68
CA ALA A 138 -19.06 0.38 -26.11
C ALA A 138 -19.41 1.32 -27.27
N ASN A 139 -20.26 0.83 -28.19
CA ASN A 139 -20.92 1.63 -29.23
C ASN A 139 -19.99 2.37 -30.20
N LEU A 140 -18.82 1.82 -30.50
CA LEU A 140 -17.97 2.34 -31.59
C LEU A 140 -18.71 2.36 -32.93
N GLU A 141 -18.54 3.46 -33.68
CA GLU A 141 -19.15 3.66 -35.00
C GLU A 141 -18.45 2.83 -36.08
N VAL A 142 -19.18 2.53 -37.16
CA VAL A 142 -18.65 1.81 -38.34
C VAL A 142 -18.18 2.84 -39.38
N VAL A 143 -16.86 3.02 -39.47
CA VAL A 143 -16.21 3.98 -40.37
C VAL A 143 -14.94 3.35 -40.97
N PRO A 144 -15.06 2.48 -41.98
CA PRO A 144 -13.92 1.74 -42.52
C PRO A 144 -12.85 2.63 -43.17
N ASP A 145 -13.21 3.84 -43.61
CA ASP A 145 -12.31 4.79 -44.29
C ASP A 145 -11.85 5.95 -43.40
N TYR A 146 -11.86 5.73 -42.08
CA TYR A 146 -11.43 6.72 -41.08
C TYR A 146 -10.02 7.28 -41.34
N ASN A 147 -9.11 6.45 -41.83
CA ASN A 147 -7.73 6.85 -42.13
C ASN A 147 -7.62 7.95 -43.22
N GLU A 148 -8.64 8.13 -44.07
CA GLU A 148 -8.62 9.17 -45.11
C GLU A 148 -8.62 10.60 -44.56
N LYS A 149 -9.12 10.78 -43.34
CA LYS A 149 -9.28 12.11 -42.71
C LYS A 149 -8.64 12.21 -41.34
N HIS A 150 -8.19 11.10 -40.77
CA HIS A 150 -7.75 11.01 -39.39
C HIS A 150 -6.48 10.18 -39.26
N ASP A 151 -5.56 10.67 -38.43
CA ASP A 151 -4.39 9.91 -38.01
C ASP A 151 -4.81 8.67 -37.21
N VAL A 152 -4.29 7.50 -37.59
CA VAL A 152 -4.47 6.23 -36.89
C VAL A 152 -3.24 5.93 -36.06
N TYR A 153 -3.42 5.60 -34.78
CA TYR A 153 -2.31 5.34 -33.85
C TYR A 153 -2.23 3.88 -33.41
N GLN A 154 -3.36 3.19 -33.48
CA GLN A 154 -3.50 1.77 -33.17
C GLN A 154 -4.64 1.21 -34.01
N MET A 155 -4.55 -0.06 -34.38
CA MET A 155 -5.62 -0.79 -35.03
C MET A 155 -5.92 -2.06 -34.24
N TRP A 156 -7.01 -2.74 -34.59
CA TRP A 156 -7.39 -4.03 -34.03
C TRP A 156 -7.67 -5.02 -35.13
N THR A 157 -7.37 -6.29 -34.87
CA THR A 157 -7.94 -7.42 -35.62
C THR A 157 -9.12 -8.00 -34.86
N PHE A 158 -10.13 -8.50 -35.57
CA PHE A 158 -11.25 -9.24 -35.02
C PHE A 158 -11.44 -10.52 -35.84
N GLU A 159 -11.07 -11.65 -35.26
CA GLU A 159 -10.87 -12.92 -35.97
C GLU A 159 -10.83 -14.15 -35.02
N ASP A 160 -10.90 -15.38 -35.57
CA ASP A 160 -10.96 -16.65 -34.82
C ASP A 160 -9.68 -17.51 -34.90
N LYS A 161 -8.57 -17.00 -35.44
CA LYS A 161 -7.31 -17.74 -35.64
C LYS A 161 -6.42 -17.74 -34.39
N GLY A 162 -6.66 -16.84 -33.43
CA GLY A 162 -5.91 -16.79 -32.17
C GLY A 162 -4.40 -16.63 -32.39
N ASP A 163 -3.57 -17.31 -31.59
CA ASP A 163 -2.10 -17.18 -31.67
C ASP A 163 -1.49 -17.63 -33.01
N ALA A 164 -2.26 -18.30 -33.87
CA ALA A 164 -1.83 -18.65 -35.22
C ALA A 164 -1.85 -17.46 -36.20
N LEU A 165 -2.49 -16.34 -35.85
CA LEU A 165 -2.51 -15.15 -36.69
C LEU A 165 -1.11 -14.54 -36.79
N GLN A 166 -0.65 -14.33 -38.02
CA GLN A 166 0.61 -13.66 -38.32
C GLN A 166 0.37 -12.56 -39.35
N LEU A 167 1.08 -11.44 -39.18
CA LEU A 167 1.13 -10.40 -40.20
C LEU A 167 1.94 -10.90 -41.40
N PRO A 168 1.57 -10.54 -42.64
CA PRO A 168 2.43 -10.65 -43.81
C PRO A 168 3.79 -10.00 -43.57
N GLU A 169 4.83 -10.48 -44.25
CA GLU A 169 6.21 -10.02 -44.05
C GLU A 169 6.34 -8.49 -44.19
N ASP A 170 5.71 -7.91 -45.20
CA ASP A 170 5.73 -6.46 -45.46
C ASP A 170 5.03 -5.63 -44.38
N LEU A 171 3.96 -6.15 -43.78
CA LEU A 171 3.29 -5.50 -42.65
C LEU A 171 4.07 -5.73 -41.35
N ALA A 172 4.68 -6.91 -41.17
CA ALA A 172 5.46 -7.27 -39.99
C ALA A 172 6.80 -6.49 -39.87
N GLU A 173 7.25 -5.84 -40.95
CA GLU A 173 8.34 -4.86 -40.92
C GLU A 173 7.96 -3.60 -40.11
N HIS A 174 6.70 -3.18 -40.19
CA HIS A 174 6.22 -1.92 -39.60
C HIS A 174 5.36 -2.12 -38.35
N LEU A 175 4.60 -3.21 -38.30
CA LEU A 175 3.57 -3.48 -37.30
C LEU A 175 3.90 -4.73 -36.49
N ARG A 176 3.31 -4.82 -35.31
CA ARG A 176 3.28 -6.03 -34.49
C ARG A 176 1.90 -6.28 -33.92
N LEU A 177 1.59 -7.54 -33.69
CA LEU A 177 0.38 -7.99 -33.01
C LEU A 177 0.65 -8.14 -31.52
N VAL A 178 -0.28 -7.66 -30.70
CA VAL A 178 -0.30 -7.91 -29.25
C VAL A 178 -1.68 -8.48 -28.90
N ARG A 179 -1.72 -9.78 -28.62
CA ARG A 179 -2.94 -10.50 -28.26
C ARG A 179 -3.45 -10.03 -26.90
N TRP A 180 -4.73 -9.64 -26.82
CA TRP A 180 -5.38 -9.23 -25.56
C TRP A 180 -6.76 -9.87 -25.35
N HIS A 181 -7.31 -10.49 -26.38
CA HIS A 181 -8.56 -11.26 -26.35
C HIS A 181 -8.44 -12.44 -27.32
N ASP A 182 -9.14 -13.55 -27.03
CA ASP A 182 -9.14 -14.75 -27.87
C ASP A 182 -9.40 -14.42 -29.35
N ASN A 183 -10.31 -13.45 -29.57
CA ASN A 183 -10.70 -12.97 -30.89
C ASN A 183 -10.09 -11.65 -31.34
N SER A 184 -9.14 -11.06 -30.60
CA SER A 184 -8.58 -9.76 -30.98
C SER A 184 -7.13 -9.54 -30.58
N SER A 185 -6.39 -8.86 -31.46
CA SER A 185 -5.06 -8.33 -31.19
C SER A 185 -5.03 -6.83 -31.43
N ASP A 186 -4.28 -6.13 -30.59
CA ASP A 186 -3.81 -4.78 -30.88
C ASP A 186 -2.78 -4.87 -32.01
N VAL A 187 -2.91 -3.98 -32.99
CA VAL A 187 -1.96 -3.80 -34.08
C VAL A 187 -1.33 -2.43 -33.92
N VAL A 188 -0.05 -2.42 -33.56
CA VAL A 188 0.70 -1.21 -33.21
C VAL A 188 1.99 -1.12 -34.01
N LEU A 189 2.56 0.07 -34.11
CA LEU A 189 3.89 0.25 -34.70
C LEU A 189 4.93 -0.57 -33.92
N LYS A 190 5.79 -1.28 -34.66
CA LYS A 190 6.81 -2.17 -34.09
C LYS A 190 7.81 -1.43 -33.21
N ASN A 191 8.04 -0.15 -33.47
CA ASN A 191 8.99 0.68 -32.74
C ASN A 191 8.34 1.61 -31.70
N THR A 192 7.03 1.49 -31.43
CA THR A 192 6.39 2.26 -30.33
C THR A 192 6.25 1.41 -29.08
N SER A 193 6.39 2.01 -27.92
CA SER A 193 6.23 1.36 -26.62
C SER A 193 5.91 2.41 -25.55
N LYS A 194 5.36 1.97 -24.40
CA LYS A 194 5.20 2.86 -23.22
C LYS A 194 6.53 3.53 -22.87
N ALA A 195 7.64 2.77 -22.93
CA ALA A 195 8.99 3.27 -22.69
C ALA A 195 9.40 4.37 -23.66
N LEU A 196 9.16 4.22 -24.97
CA LEU A 196 9.44 5.28 -25.95
C LEU A 196 8.64 6.54 -25.63
N GLY A 197 7.34 6.43 -25.40
CA GLY A 197 6.48 7.58 -25.11
C GLY A 197 6.91 8.30 -23.83
N VAL A 198 7.23 7.56 -22.77
CA VAL A 198 7.81 8.08 -21.54
C VAL A 198 9.16 8.75 -21.81
N SER A 199 10.03 8.13 -22.60
CA SER A 199 11.35 8.69 -22.91
C SER A 199 11.28 10.05 -23.58
N LYS A 200 10.26 10.28 -24.42
CA LYS A 200 10.02 11.57 -25.08
C LYS A 200 9.54 12.65 -24.10
N VAL A 201 8.75 12.28 -23.09
CA VAL A 201 8.39 13.19 -21.99
C VAL A 201 9.62 13.52 -21.14
N VAL A 202 10.43 12.53 -20.82
CA VAL A 202 11.67 12.70 -20.03
C VAL A 202 12.66 13.62 -20.76
N GLU A 203 12.86 13.40 -22.06
CA GLU A 203 13.68 14.25 -22.93
C GLU A 203 13.16 15.69 -22.96
N HIS A 204 11.85 15.87 -23.14
CA HIS A 204 11.19 17.19 -23.14
C HIS A 204 11.42 17.95 -21.83
N LEU A 205 11.42 17.24 -20.70
CA LEU A 205 11.65 17.80 -19.36
C LEU A 205 13.13 18.01 -19.01
N GLY A 206 14.06 17.58 -19.87
CA GLY A 206 15.50 17.59 -19.56
C GLY A 206 15.89 16.67 -18.40
N LEU A 207 15.05 15.67 -18.10
CA LEU A 207 15.30 14.68 -17.06
C LEU A 207 16.11 13.50 -17.61
N LYS A 208 16.58 12.64 -16.71
CA LYS A 208 17.25 11.39 -17.04
C LYS A 208 16.41 10.20 -16.58
N PRO A 209 16.64 8.99 -17.13
CA PRO A 209 15.89 7.81 -16.69
C PRO A 209 16.05 7.53 -15.18
N GLU A 210 17.21 7.84 -14.59
CA GLU A 210 17.44 7.75 -13.13
C GLU A 210 16.54 8.64 -12.27
N ASN A 211 15.84 9.61 -12.86
CA ASN A 211 14.88 10.48 -12.18
C ASN A 211 13.44 9.92 -12.22
N ILE A 212 13.23 8.78 -12.89
CA ILE A 212 11.92 8.23 -13.19
C ILE A 212 11.66 7.00 -12.34
N LEU A 213 10.50 6.98 -11.71
CA LEU A 213 9.93 5.79 -11.08
C LEU A 213 8.73 5.34 -11.89
N VAL A 214 8.56 4.03 -12.05
CA VAL A 214 7.41 3.45 -12.76
C VAL A 214 6.71 2.41 -11.90
N PHE A 215 5.37 2.41 -11.94
CA PHE A 215 4.52 1.33 -11.46
C PHE A 215 3.87 0.64 -12.66
N GLY A 216 3.86 -0.69 -12.65
CA GLY A 216 3.22 -1.51 -13.66
C GLY A 216 3.08 -2.95 -13.23
N ASP A 217 2.46 -3.75 -14.06
CA ASP A 217 2.06 -5.11 -13.68
C ASP A 217 2.10 -6.16 -14.79
N GLU A 218 1.93 -5.74 -16.05
CA GLU A 218 1.84 -6.62 -17.20
C GLU A 218 3.12 -6.63 -18.05
N LEU A 219 3.21 -7.61 -18.97
CA LEU A 219 4.37 -7.76 -19.86
C LEU A 219 4.67 -6.53 -20.72
N ASN A 220 3.66 -5.70 -20.99
CA ASN A 220 3.82 -4.45 -21.75
C ASN A 220 4.58 -3.35 -20.97
N ASP A 221 4.83 -3.53 -19.67
CA ASP A 221 5.62 -2.64 -18.83
C ASP A 221 7.10 -3.02 -18.76
N LEU A 222 7.50 -4.20 -19.23
CA LEU A 222 8.88 -4.69 -19.12
C LEU A 222 9.92 -3.75 -19.73
N GLU A 223 9.63 -3.15 -20.88
CA GLU A 223 10.54 -2.19 -21.52
C GLU A 223 10.59 -0.87 -20.74
N LEU A 224 9.46 -0.48 -20.13
CA LEU A 224 9.39 0.71 -19.29
C LEU A 224 10.17 0.49 -17.98
N PHE A 225 10.17 -0.73 -17.45
CA PHE A 225 10.96 -1.13 -16.28
C PHE A 225 12.47 -1.12 -16.59
N ASP A 226 12.90 -1.57 -17.77
CA ASP A 226 14.32 -1.44 -18.22
C ASP A 226 14.77 0.02 -18.31
N TYR A 227 13.85 0.89 -18.73
CA TYR A 227 14.16 2.28 -18.95
C TYR A 227 14.30 3.06 -17.64
N ALA A 228 13.38 2.86 -16.69
CA ALA A 228 13.27 3.69 -15.49
C ALA A 228 14.41 3.48 -14.48
N GLY A 229 14.65 4.50 -13.66
CA GLY A 229 15.64 4.44 -12.57
C GLY A 229 15.22 3.54 -11.42
N ILE A 230 13.91 3.48 -11.17
CA ILE A 230 13.25 2.57 -10.23
C ILE A 230 12.01 2.00 -10.90
N SER A 231 11.86 0.69 -10.84
CA SER A 231 10.66 -0.02 -11.26
C SER A 231 9.98 -0.72 -10.08
N VAL A 232 8.65 -0.58 -9.99
CA VAL A 232 7.83 -1.20 -8.95
C VAL A 232 6.76 -2.07 -9.58
N ALA A 233 6.83 -3.37 -9.32
CA ALA A 233 5.79 -4.32 -9.69
C ALA A 233 4.70 -4.36 -8.62
N MET A 234 3.43 -4.43 -9.03
CA MET A 234 2.30 -4.69 -8.15
C MET A 234 2.29 -6.14 -7.63
N GLY A 235 1.58 -6.40 -6.53
CA GLY A 235 1.54 -7.74 -5.94
C GLY A 235 0.91 -8.82 -6.83
N VAL A 236 0.12 -8.41 -7.84
CA VAL A 236 -0.53 -9.29 -8.82
C VAL A 236 0.23 -9.41 -10.14
N SER A 237 1.37 -8.73 -10.28
CA SER A 237 2.08 -8.62 -11.55
C SER A 237 2.54 -9.97 -12.10
N HIS A 238 2.67 -10.03 -13.43
CA HIS A 238 3.21 -11.20 -14.12
C HIS A 238 4.61 -11.59 -13.55
N PRO A 239 4.95 -12.89 -13.40
CA PRO A 239 6.22 -13.30 -12.78
C PRO A 239 7.48 -12.66 -13.37
N LEU A 240 7.54 -12.53 -14.71
CA LEU A 240 8.66 -11.86 -15.39
C LEU A 240 8.78 -10.36 -15.06
N VAL A 241 7.66 -9.70 -14.75
CA VAL A 241 7.65 -8.29 -14.32
C VAL A 241 8.14 -8.19 -12.88
N GLN A 242 7.70 -9.10 -12.01
CA GLN A 242 8.18 -9.18 -10.63
C GLN A 242 9.68 -9.48 -10.53
N GLU A 243 10.20 -10.41 -11.34
CA GLU A 243 11.63 -10.76 -11.38
C GLU A 243 12.50 -9.56 -11.76
N LYS A 244 11.96 -8.68 -12.61
CA LYS A 244 12.67 -7.52 -13.14
C LYS A 244 12.60 -6.28 -12.25
N ALA A 245 11.57 -6.18 -11.41
CA ALA A 245 11.31 -4.99 -10.62
C ALA A 245 12.41 -4.73 -9.57
N ASP A 246 12.72 -3.46 -9.30
CA ASP A 246 13.56 -3.10 -8.14
C ASP A 246 12.80 -3.35 -6.82
N PHE A 247 11.47 -3.30 -6.84
CA PHE A 247 10.61 -3.54 -5.69
C PHE A 247 9.28 -4.18 -6.11
N ILE A 248 8.82 -5.17 -5.33
CA ILE A 248 7.49 -5.75 -5.47
C ILE A 248 6.63 -5.21 -4.33
N THR A 249 5.56 -4.50 -4.67
CA THR A 249 4.64 -3.92 -3.69
C THR A 249 3.41 -4.81 -3.46
N LYS A 250 2.49 -4.36 -2.60
CA LYS A 250 1.21 -5.03 -2.32
C LYS A 250 0.24 -4.93 -3.50
N LYS A 251 -0.93 -5.52 -3.39
CA LYS A 251 -1.99 -5.39 -4.40
C LYS A 251 -2.63 -4.00 -4.38
N VAL A 252 -3.45 -3.71 -5.39
CA VAL A 252 -4.23 -2.46 -5.46
C VAL A 252 -5.11 -2.31 -4.22
N GLU A 253 -5.81 -3.38 -3.84
CA GLU A 253 -6.72 -3.46 -2.69
C GLU A 253 -6.03 -3.28 -1.33
N GLU A 254 -4.72 -3.48 -1.29
CA GLU A 254 -3.90 -3.38 -0.10
C GLU A 254 -3.09 -2.07 -0.05
N ASN A 255 -3.50 -1.07 -0.85
CA ASN A 255 -2.82 0.22 -1.00
C ASN A 255 -1.35 0.07 -1.43
N GLY A 256 -1.06 -0.83 -2.38
CA GLY A 256 0.31 -1.12 -2.83
C GLY A 256 1.09 0.10 -3.32
N ILE A 257 0.46 1.02 -4.05
CA ILE A 257 1.15 2.25 -4.48
C ILE A 257 1.55 3.11 -3.27
N GLN A 258 0.64 3.32 -2.31
CA GLN A 258 0.92 4.10 -1.10
C GLN A 258 2.07 3.46 -0.33
N TYR A 259 1.98 2.16 -0.05
CA TYR A 259 3.00 1.41 0.67
C TYR A 259 4.38 1.56 0.01
N ALA A 260 4.48 1.42 -1.31
CA ALA A 260 5.75 1.58 -2.02
C ALA A 260 6.31 3.00 -1.91
N LEU A 261 5.47 4.02 -2.11
CA LEU A 261 5.90 5.41 -2.05
C LEU A 261 6.34 5.83 -0.64
N GLU A 262 5.67 5.33 0.41
CA GLU A 262 6.07 5.52 1.82
C GLU A 262 7.42 4.85 2.11
N GLU A 263 7.58 3.58 1.71
CA GLU A 263 8.84 2.85 1.91
C GLU A 263 10.02 3.49 1.17
N LEU A 264 9.77 4.06 -0.01
CA LEU A 264 10.75 4.81 -0.80
C LEU A 264 10.99 6.23 -0.27
N GLY A 265 10.18 6.70 0.67
CA GLY A 265 10.26 8.05 1.24
C GLY A 265 9.89 9.17 0.25
N LEU A 266 9.00 8.86 -0.70
CA LEU A 266 8.49 9.83 -1.69
C LEU A 266 7.21 10.53 -1.19
N ILE A 267 6.50 9.90 -0.25
CA ILE A 267 5.38 10.49 0.50
C ILE A 267 5.55 10.20 2.00
N GLU A 268 4.85 10.94 2.86
CA GLU A 268 4.89 10.72 4.29
C GLU A 268 4.08 9.49 4.68
N LYS A 269 4.60 8.70 5.62
CA LYS A 269 3.86 7.55 6.15
C LYS A 269 2.66 8.04 6.95
N GLU A 270 1.46 7.59 6.58
CA GLU A 270 0.27 7.86 7.36
C GLU A 270 0.27 6.98 8.61
N LEU A 271 0.55 7.58 9.76
CA LEU A 271 0.50 6.87 11.05
C LEU A 271 -0.94 6.75 11.53
N GLN A 272 -1.35 5.53 11.88
CA GLN A 272 -2.61 5.29 12.57
C GLN A 272 -2.34 5.03 14.04
N PHE A 273 -3.10 5.63 14.95
CA PHE A 273 -2.91 5.44 16.40
C PHE A 273 -4.04 4.59 16.97
N PRO A 274 -3.99 3.25 16.87
CA PRO A 274 -5.12 2.39 17.23
C PRO A 274 -5.52 2.47 18.71
N GLN A 275 -4.63 2.96 19.58
CA GLN A 275 -4.96 3.24 20.99
C GLN A 275 -5.96 4.40 21.17
N LEU A 276 -6.11 5.27 20.18
CA LEU A 276 -7.04 6.41 20.22
C LEU A 276 -8.43 6.05 19.66
N GLU A 277 -8.55 4.92 18.95
CA GLU A 277 -9.75 4.49 18.24
C GLU A 277 -10.09 3.03 18.59
N LEU A 278 -10.45 2.80 19.85
CA LEU A 278 -10.75 1.45 20.36
C LEU A 278 -12.17 0.96 20.01
N GLU A 279 -13.07 1.89 19.68
CA GLU A 279 -14.43 1.55 19.24
C GLU A 279 -14.36 0.80 17.90
N GLY A 280 -14.91 -0.42 17.86
CA GLY A 280 -14.90 -1.23 16.64
C GLY A 280 -13.60 -2.00 16.38
N HIS A 281 -12.64 -2.01 17.32
CA HIS A 281 -11.43 -2.82 17.23
C HIS A 281 -11.73 -4.29 16.87
N GLN A 282 -11.14 -4.76 15.76
CA GLN A 282 -11.33 -6.09 15.17
C GLN A 282 -10.22 -7.09 15.54
N GLY A 283 -9.19 -6.67 16.27
CA GLY A 283 -8.11 -7.55 16.69
C GLY A 283 -8.44 -8.32 17.98
N PRO A 284 -7.49 -9.20 18.40
CA PRO A 284 -7.66 -10.00 19.60
C PRO A 284 -7.87 -9.14 20.84
N LYS A 285 -8.68 -9.64 21.77
CA LYS A 285 -8.94 -9.02 23.06
C LYS A 285 -8.53 -9.95 24.18
N ALA A 286 -8.01 -9.38 25.26
CA ALA A 286 -7.69 -10.12 26.47
C ALA A 286 -8.45 -9.54 27.66
N THR A 287 -9.00 -10.40 28.51
CA THR A 287 -9.58 -10.01 29.80
C THR A 287 -8.73 -10.59 30.91
N ILE A 288 -8.04 -9.72 31.64
CA ILE A 288 -7.29 -10.09 32.86
C ILE A 288 -8.29 -10.07 34.02
N LYS A 289 -8.63 -11.25 34.53
CA LYS A 289 -9.49 -11.41 35.71
C LYS A 289 -8.62 -11.30 36.95
N THR A 290 -9.04 -10.49 37.92
CA THR A 290 -8.30 -10.31 39.17
C THR A 290 -9.23 -10.38 40.37
N ASN A 291 -8.65 -10.62 41.55
CA ASN A 291 -9.38 -10.48 42.82
C ASN A 291 -9.88 -9.04 43.11
N HIS A 292 -9.61 -8.08 42.23
CA HIS A 292 -10.05 -6.69 42.32
C HIS A 292 -11.09 -6.30 41.24
N GLY A 293 -11.33 -7.16 40.25
CA GLY A 293 -12.21 -6.95 39.10
C GLY A 293 -11.55 -7.34 37.77
N ASP A 294 -12.29 -7.17 36.68
CA ASP A 294 -11.83 -7.56 35.33
C ASP A 294 -11.29 -6.34 34.56
N MET A 295 -10.19 -6.54 33.84
CA MET A 295 -9.61 -5.55 32.92
C MET A 295 -9.61 -6.09 31.50
N THR A 296 -10.36 -5.46 30.60
CA THR A 296 -10.42 -5.82 29.17
C THR A 296 -9.50 -4.93 28.34
N LEU A 297 -8.67 -5.57 27.52
CA LEU A 297 -7.67 -4.94 26.65
C LEU A 297 -7.88 -5.32 25.19
N ALA A 298 -7.65 -4.35 24.29
CA ALA A 298 -7.39 -4.60 22.88
C ALA A 298 -5.91 -4.91 22.68
N LEU A 299 -5.58 -5.87 21.81
CA LEU A 299 -4.20 -6.25 21.47
C LEU A 299 -3.85 -5.82 20.03
N PHE A 300 -2.58 -5.53 19.77
CA PHE A 300 -2.14 -4.92 18.50
C PHE A 300 -1.14 -5.79 17.72
N PRO A 301 -1.58 -6.92 17.14
CA PRO A 301 -0.68 -7.88 16.47
C PRO A 301 -0.02 -7.33 15.21
N ASN A 302 -0.58 -6.29 14.58
CA ASN A 302 0.03 -5.66 13.41
C ASN A 302 1.25 -4.81 13.78
N GLN A 303 1.27 -4.26 15.00
CA GLN A 303 2.32 -3.38 15.49
C GLN A 303 3.37 -4.12 16.33
N ALA A 304 2.98 -5.17 17.06
CA ALA A 304 3.88 -5.98 17.90
C ALA A 304 3.57 -7.49 17.78
N PRO A 305 3.78 -8.10 16.60
CA PRO A 305 3.33 -9.46 16.31
C PRO A 305 3.91 -10.54 17.23
N LYS A 306 5.22 -10.51 17.54
CA LYS A 306 5.83 -11.53 18.41
C LYS A 306 5.40 -11.35 19.86
N THR A 307 5.29 -10.11 20.31
CA THR A 307 4.88 -9.77 21.67
C THR A 307 3.44 -10.18 21.94
N VAL A 308 2.52 -9.86 21.03
CA VAL A 308 1.11 -10.28 21.13
C VAL A 308 1.00 -11.80 21.06
N ALA A 309 1.72 -12.47 20.15
CA ALA A 309 1.73 -13.93 20.07
C ALA A 309 2.25 -14.57 21.36
N ASN A 310 3.31 -14.03 21.95
CA ASN A 310 3.86 -14.48 23.24
C ASN A 310 2.84 -14.33 24.38
N PHE A 311 2.24 -13.14 24.52
CA PHE A 311 1.25 -12.90 25.56
C PHE A 311 0.01 -13.80 25.43
N ILE A 312 -0.54 -13.93 24.22
CA ILE A 312 -1.68 -14.81 23.94
C ILE A 312 -1.32 -16.28 24.18
N GLY A 313 -0.15 -16.73 23.73
CA GLY A 313 0.31 -18.10 23.91
C GLY A 313 0.40 -18.48 25.39
N LEU A 314 1.10 -17.66 26.18
CA LEU A 314 1.22 -17.85 27.63
C LEU A 314 -0.16 -17.80 28.34
N ALA A 315 -1.04 -16.88 27.95
CA ALA A 315 -2.39 -16.80 28.51
C ALA A 315 -3.22 -18.05 28.22
N LYS A 316 -3.21 -18.54 26.97
CA LYS A 316 -3.95 -19.76 26.56
C LYS A 316 -3.42 -21.03 27.25
N GLU A 317 -2.16 -21.05 27.68
CA GLU A 317 -1.56 -22.14 28.47
C GLU A 317 -1.82 -22.02 29.98
N GLY A 318 -2.52 -20.98 30.45
CA GLY A 318 -2.75 -20.73 31.88
C GLY A 318 -1.48 -20.30 32.62
N TYR A 319 -0.45 -19.83 31.91
CA TYR A 319 0.84 -19.44 32.49
C TYR A 319 0.68 -18.31 33.53
N TYR A 320 -0.31 -17.44 33.35
CA TYR A 320 -0.57 -16.30 34.23
C TYR A 320 -1.51 -16.61 35.39
N ASP A 321 -2.09 -17.80 35.46
CA ASP A 321 -3.11 -18.15 36.44
C ASP A 321 -2.50 -18.24 37.85
N GLY A 322 -3.03 -17.44 38.77
CA GLY A 322 -2.53 -17.33 40.14
C GLY A 322 -1.28 -16.47 40.31
N ILE A 323 -0.74 -15.86 39.25
CA ILE A 323 0.41 -14.95 39.34
C ILE A 323 -0.02 -13.63 40.00
N VAL A 324 0.88 -13.02 40.77
CA VAL A 324 0.65 -11.72 41.42
C VAL A 324 1.16 -10.54 40.60
N PHE A 325 0.51 -9.39 40.76
CA PHE A 325 1.15 -8.10 40.48
C PHE A 325 2.19 -7.82 41.57
N HIS A 326 3.44 -8.19 41.30
CA HIS A 326 4.52 -8.16 42.29
C HIS A 326 5.06 -6.75 42.55
N ARG A 327 4.68 -5.76 41.74
CA ARG A 327 5.10 -4.36 41.89
C ARG A 327 3.98 -3.40 41.46
N ILE A 328 3.62 -2.46 42.34
CA ILE A 328 2.58 -1.45 42.12
C ILE A 328 3.13 -0.08 42.51
N ILE A 329 3.25 0.83 41.55
CA ILE A 329 3.73 2.20 41.80
C ILE A 329 2.59 3.17 41.46
N PRO A 330 1.99 3.82 42.48
CA PRO A 330 0.95 4.84 42.27
C PRO A 330 1.44 5.95 41.34
N GLU A 331 0.56 6.44 40.47
CA GLU A 331 0.88 7.47 39.46
C GLU A 331 1.97 7.03 38.48
N PHE A 332 2.17 5.72 38.30
CA PHE A 332 3.11 5.18 37.33
C PHE A 332 2.54 3.94 36.61
N MET A 333 2.56 2.77 37.24
CA MET A 333 2.17 1.50 36.60
C MET A 333 1.96 0.36 37.61
N ILE A 334 1.31 -0.71 37.15
CA ILE A 334 1.21 -2.00 37.84
C ILE A 334 1.93 -3.06 36.99
N GLN A 335 2.79 -3.88 37.60
CA GLN A 335 3.63 -4.86 36.92
C GLN A 335 3.34 -6.29 37.39
N GLY A 336 3.19 -7.19 36.43
CA GLY A 336 2.87 -8.60 36.63
C GLY A 336 3.58 -9.52 35.63
N GLY A 337 3.17 -10.77 35.57
CA GLY A 337 3.67 -11.75 34.59
C GLY A 337 4.95 -12.48 34.98
N ASP A 338 5.42 -12.37 36.23
CA ASP A 338 6.49 -13.21 36.78
C ASP A 338 5.91 -14.34 37.64
N PRO A 339 6.03 -15.62 37.24
CA PRO A 339 5.52 -16.76 38.01
C PRO A 339 6.08 -16.90 39.42
N THR A 340 7.27 -16.33 39.67
CA THR A 340 7.89 -16.36 41.00
C THR A 340 7.40 -15.22 41.91
N GLY A 341 6.78 -14.18 41.33
CA GLY A 341 6.37 -12.98 42.06
C GLY A 341 7.53 -12.18 42.68
N THR A 342 8.75 -12.33 42.13
CA THR A 342 9.97 -11.67 42.62
C THR A 342 10.41 -10.49 41.76
N GLY A 343 9.90 -10.39 40.53
CA GLY A 343 10.37 -9.51 39.47
C GLY A 343 11.58 -10.05 38.70
N MET A 344 12.10 -11.23 39.04
CA MET A 344 13.31 -11.80 38.44
C MET A 344 13.06 -13.03 37.55
N GLY A 345 11.83 -13.55 37.53
CA GLY A 345 11.46 -14.71 36.72
C GLY A 345 10.70 -14.37 35.45
N GLY A 346 10.24 -15.40 34.74
CA GLY A 346 9.48 -15.29 33.50
C GLY A 346 10.21 -15.89 32.30
N GLN A 347 9.45 -16.47 31.38
CA GLN A 347 9.94 -17.08 30.15
C GLN A 347 9.00 -16.74 29.00
N SER A 348 9.52 -16.72 27.78
CA SER A 348 8.71 -16.54 26.57
C SER A 348 8.33 -17.89 25.96
N ILE A 349 7.32 -17.89 25.08
CA ILE A 349 7.01 -19.07 24.25
C ILE A 349 8.15 -19.43 23.26
N TYR A 350 9.14 -18.54 23.12
CA TYR A 350 10.30 -18.72 22.25
C TYR A 350 11.54 -19.22 22.98
N GLY A 351 11.45 -19.50 24.30
CA GLY A 351 12.59 -19.80 25.17
C GLY A 351 12.90 -18.63 26.11
N ASP A 352 14.19 -18.25 26.22
CA ASP A 352 14.64 -17.28 27.23
C ASP A 352 14.09 -15.87 26.99
N SER A 353 14.59 -15.16 25.97
CA SER A 353 14.20 -13.78 25.68
C SER A 353 14.05 -13.51 24.19
N PHE A 354 13.28 -12.47 23.85
CA PHE A 354 13.07 -12.01 22.47
C PHE A 354 13.20 -10.49 22.32
N GLU A 355 13.33 -10.05 21.08
CA GLU A 355 13.59 -8.67 20.68
C GLU A 355 12.44 -7.69 20.99
N ASP A 356 12.75 -6.40 21.06
CA ASP A 356 11.77 -5.32 21.17
C ASP A 356 11.06 -5.04 19.82
N GLU A 357 9.77 -4.72 19.88
CA GLU A 357 8.93 -4.36 18.72
C GLU A 357 8.39 -2.94 18.86
N PHE A 358 9.27 -1.94 18.76
CA PHE A 358 8.86 -0.54 18.87
C PHE A 358 8.06 -0.07 17.64
N SER A 359 6.85 0.44 17.86
CA SER A 359 5.96 0.94 16.81
C SER A 359 5.85 2.47 16.80
N ASP A 360 5.78 3.06 15.60
CA ASP A 360 5.46 4.49 15.40
C ASP A 360 4.01 4.85 15.72
N GLU A 361 3.19 3.83 15.95
CA GLU A 361 1.75 3.91 16.13
C GLU A 361 1.30 3.62 17.56
N LEU A 362 2.19 3.06 18.40
CA LEU A 362 1.90 2.70 19.78
C LEU A 362 2.79 3.44 20.78
N TYR A 363 2.17 3.90 21.86
CA TYR A 363 2.74 4.78 22.87
C TYR A 363 2.27 4.36 24.26
N ASN A 364 3.08 4.62 25.28
CA ASN A 364 2.79 4.29 26.68
C ASN A 364 1.75 5.26 27.28
N LEU A 365 0.60 5.41 26.62
CA LEU A 365 -0.57 6.15 27.12
C LEU A 365 -1.10 5.48 28.39
N ARG A 366 -1.88 6.21 29.20
CA ARG A 366 -2.59 5.59 30.32
C ARG A 366 -3.45 4.41 29.83
N GLY A 367 -3.35 3.28 30.51
CA GLY A 367 -3.99 2.01 30.16
C GLY A 367 -3.25 1.18 29.11
N ALA A 368 -2.09 1.63 28.61
CA ALA A 368 -1.26 0.84 27.72
C ALA A 368 -0.70 -0.39 28.44
N LEU A 369 -0.78 -1.54 27.77
CA LEU A 369 -0.12 -2.78 28.15
C LEU A 369 1.22 -2.87 27.42
N SER A 370 2.30 -2.98 28.20
CA SER A 370 3.66 -2.92 27.67
C SER A 370 4.61 -3.92 28.35
N MET A 371 5.65 -4.34 27.65
CA MET A 371 6.61 -5.32 28.15
C MET A 371 7.51 -4.74 29.24
N ALA A 372 7.65 -5.48 30.35
CA ALA A 372 8.68 -5.23 31.34
C ALA A 372 9.93 -6.04 30.96
N ASN A 373 11.04 -5.35 30.69
CA ASN A 373 12.31 -5.95 30.30
C ASN A 373 13.45 -5.49 31.24
N ALA A 374 14.55 -6.26 31.26
CA ALA A 374 15.76 -5.96 32.03
C ALA A 374 16.80 -5.13 31.23
N GLY A 375 16.40 -4.66 30.06
CA GLY A 375 17.22 -3.98 29.07
C GLY A 375 16.66 -4.20 27.66
N PRO A 376 17.26 -3.56 26.65
CA PRO A 376 16.86 -3.76 25.25
C PRO A 376 16.91 -5.25 24.88
N ASP A 377 15.89 -5.70 24.15
CA ASP A 377 15.80 -7.05 23.58
C ASP A 377 15.80 -8.20 24.61
N THR A 378 15.33 -7.94 25.85
CA THR A 378 15.21 -8.98 26.88
C THR A 378 13.75 -9.25 27.27
N ASN A 379 12.84 -9.30 26.30
CA ASN A 379 11.42 -9.53 26.57
C ASN A 379 11.17 -10.99 26.98
N GLY A 380 10.34 -11.19 28.01
CA GLY A 380 9.95 -12.50 28.56
C GLY A 380 8.43 -12.62 28.71
N SER A 381 7.94 -12.95 29.91
CA SER A 381 6.51 -12.97 30.24
C SER A 381 6.02 -11.75 31.03
N GLN A 382 6.95 -10.93 31.56
CA GLN A 382 6.56 -9.82 32.42
C GLN A 382 6.02 -8.64 31.60
N PHE A 383 4.97 -8.01 32.13
CA PHE A 383 4.34 -6.84 31.54
C PHE A 383 3.98 -5.82 32.61
N PHE A 384 3.74 -4.58 32.20
CA PHE A 384 3.12 -3.56 33.03
C PHE A 384 1.93 -2.92 32.32
N ILE A 385 0.99 -2.41 33.12
CA ILE A 385 -0.11 -1.56 32.66
C ILE A 385 0.13 -0.15 33.20
N VAL A 386 0.20 0.83 32.29
CA VAL A 386 0.43 2.23 32.65
C VAL A 386 -0.78 2.79 33.39
N GLN A 387 -0.58 3.24 34.63
CA GLN A 387 -1.65 3.83 35.43
C GLN A 387 -1.63 5.36 35.45
N ASN A 388 -0.45 5.96 35.26
CA ASN A 388 -0.24 7.38 35.43
C ASN A 388 -1.30 8.25 34.71
N ASP A 389 -2.07 9.02 35.48
CA ASP A 389 -3.14 9.89 34.99
C ASP A 389 -2.67 11.33 34.74
N LYS A 390 -1.44 11.68 35.13
CA LYS A 390 -0.90 13.03 35.04
C LYS A 390 0.54 13.03 34.55
N ILE A 391 0.83 13.89 33.60
CA ILE A 391 2.20 14.11 33.14
C ILE A 391 2.66 15.53 33.43
N PRO A 392 3.95 15.76 33.72
CA PRO A 392 4.48 17.08 34.01
C PRO A 392 4.76 17.92 32.74
N TYR A 393 4.41 17.41 31.55
CA TYR A 393 4.75 18.01 30.27
C TYR A 393 3.54 18.68 29.61
N ALA A 394 3.75 19.85 29.00
CA ALA A 394 2.75 20.47 28.15
C ALA A 394 2.73 19.84 26.75
N GLN A 395 1.58 19.87 26.05
CA GLN A 395 1.44 19.30 24.70
C GLN A 395 2.50 19.84 23.73
N LYS A 396 2.75 21.15 23.75
CA LYS A 396 3.77 21.78 22.89
C LYS A 396 5.19 21.30 23.17
N GLU A 397 5.49 20.86 24.39
CA GLU A 397 6.80 20.31 24.74
C GLU A 397 6.96 18.90 24.17
N LEU A 398 5.90 18.08 24.24
CA LEU A 398 5.85 16.77 23.60
C LEU A 398 5.96 16.88 22.07
N GLU A 399 5.20 17.77 21.43
CA GLU A 399 5.31 17.98 19.98
C GLU A 399 6.73 18.39 19.55
N ARG A 400 7.38 19.28 20.32
CA ARG A 400 8.79 19.66 20.09
C ARG A 400 9.77 18.51 20.34
N GLY A 401 9.41 17.59 21.22
CA GLY A 401 10.15 16.36 21.48
C GLY A 401 10.01 15.29 20.39
N GLY A 402 9.15 15.52 19.39
CA GLY A 402 8.97 14.62 18.24
C GLY A 402 7.76 13.69 18.35
N TRP A 403 6.92 13.81 19.37
CA TRP A 403 5.69 13.05 19.46
C TRP A 403 4.65 13.58 18.46
N PRO A 404 3.88 12.70 17.79
CA PRO A 404 2.77 13.12 16.94
C PRO A 404 1.75 13.96 17.73
N LYS A 405 1.13 14.93 17.04
CA LYS A 405 0.20 15.88 17.67
C LYS A 405 -0.93 15.20 18.44
N ASP A 406 -1.53 14.17 17.85
CA ASP A 406 -2.68 13.48 18.46
C ASP A 406 -2.26 12.67 19.70
N ILE A 407 -1.05 12.11 19.67
CA ILE A 407 -0.44 11.42 20.82
C ILE A 407 -0.08 12.41 21.92
N ALA A 408 0.52 13.55 21.58
CA ALA A 408 0.81 14.62 22.54
C ALA A 408 -0.46 15.12 23.23
N ALA A 409 -1.55 15.29 22.47
CA ALA A 409 -2.85 15.64 23.02
C ALA A 409 -3.40 14.53 23.95
N ALA A 410 -3.33 13.26 23.53
CA ALA A 410 -3.78 12.13 24.32
C ALA A 410 -3.03 12.03 25.66
N TYR A 411 -1.72 12.22 25.66
CA TYR A 411 -0.88 12.25 26.85
C TYR A 411 -1.31 13.34 27.85
N THR A 412 -1.52 14.56 27.37
CA THR A 412 -1.95 15.67 28.25
C THR A 412 -3.37 15.51 28.77
N ARG A 413 -4.23 14.83 28.01
CA ARG A 413 -5.63 14.63 28.37
C ARG A 413 -5.84 13.45 29.32
N ASN A 414 -5.14 12.35 29.08
CA ASN A 414 -5.42 11.06 29.70
C ASN A 414 -4.28 10.59 30.63
N GLY A 415 -3.09 11.18 30.55
CA GLY A 415 -1.90 10.70 31.24
C GLY A 415 -1.12 9.63 30.47
N GLY A 416 -0.06 9.13 31.09
CA GLY A 416 0.79 8.08 30.56
C GLY A 416 2.26 8.25 30.96
N THR A 417 3.15 7.56 30.25
CA THR A 417 4.60 7.56 30.54
C THR A 417 5.42 7.79 29.26
N PRO A 418 5.42 9.02 28.68
CA PRO A 418 6.13 9.30 27.41
C PRO A 418 7.61 8.91 27.40
N HIS A 419 8.27 8.96 28.57
CA HIS A 419 9.68 8.61 28.70
C HIS A 419 10.00 7.12 28.54
N LEU A 420 8.97 6.24 28.49
CA LEU A 420 9.09 4.81 28.22
C LEU A 420 8.87 4.47 26.74
N ASP A 421 8.42 5.43 25.93
CA ASP A 421 8.25 5.21 24.50
C ASP A 421 9.59 4.88 23.86
N ARG A 422 9.57 3.87 22.97
CA ARG A 422 10.76 3.34 22.29
C ARG A 422 11.81 2.76 23.23
N ARG A 423 11.39 2.38 24.43
CA ARG A 423 12.17 1.61 25.40
C ARG A 423 11.44 0.34 25.85
N HIS A 424 10.12 0.39 25.85
CA HIS A 424 9.27 -0.75 26.14
C HIS A 424 8.26 -0.97 25.01
N THR A 425 8.12 -2.23 24.60
CA THR A 425 7.19 -2.63 23.54
C THR A 425 5.76 -2.49 24.05
N VAL A 426 4.97 -1.59 23.46
CA VAL A 426 3.53 -1.48 23.73
C VAL A 426 2.81 -2.45 22.81
N PHE A 427 1.89 -3.24 23.35
CA PHE A 427 1.20 -4.29 22.59
C PHE A 427 -0.29 -4.43 22.90
N GLY A 428 -0.82 -3.62 23.82
CA GLY A 428 -2.27 -3.55 24.06
C GLY A 428 -2.71 -2.27 24.77
N GLN A 429 -4.01 -2.10 24.94
CA GLN A 429 -4.63 -0.92 25.56
C GLN A 429 -5.95 -1.27 26.25
N LEU A 430 -6.18 -0.77 27.46
CA LEU A 430 -7.47 -0.89 28.15
C LEU A 430 -8.62 -0.27 27.37
N MET A 431 -9.77 -0.95 27.34
CA MET A 431 -10.87 -0.63 26.42
C MET A 431 -11.98 0.24 27.01
N ASN A 432 -12.25 0.16 28.31
CA ASN A 432 -13.48 0.73 28.89
C ASN A 432 -13.27 1.30 30.29
N ALA A 433 -14.20 2.15 30.72
CA ALA A 433 -14.13 2.86 31.99
C ALA A 433 -14.10 1.91 33.20
N GLU A 434 -14.78 0.76 33.12
CA GLU A 434 -14.77 -0.28 34.15
C GLU A 434 -13.35 -0.84 34.34
N SER A 435 -12.64 -1.11 33.24
CA SER A 435 -11.25 -1.59 33.29
C SER A 435 -10.32 -0.53 33.89
N PHE A 436 -10.52 0.75 33.55
CA PHE A 436 -9.75 1.84 34.18
C PHE A 436 -10.05 1.96 35.68
N ALA A 437 -11.30 1.75 36.11
CA ALA A 437 -11.66 1.76 37.52
C ALA A 437 -11.00 0.61 38.30
N VAL A 438 -10.89 -0.58 37.70
CA VAL A 438 -10.16 -1.71 38.28
C VAL A 438 -8.66 -1.40 38.36
N LEU A 439 -8.06 -0.84 37.31
CA LEU A 439 -6.67 -0.39 37.31
C LEU A 439 -6.39 0.60 38.46
N ASP A 440 -7.24 1.61 38.64
CA ASP A 440 -7.10 2.61 39.71
C ASP A 440 -7.29 1.99 41.10
N LYS A 441 -8.22 1.03 41.23
CA LYS A 441 -8.42 0.28 42.47
C LYS A 441 -7.16 -0.51 42.84
N ILE A 442 -6.57 -1.24 41.89
CA ILE A 442 -5.32 -1.98 42.09
C ILE A 442 -4.17 -1.03 42.43
N ALA A 443 -4.03 0.10 41.73
CA ALA A 443 -2.95 1.05 41.98
C ALA A 443 -3.03 1.76 43.34
N SER A 444 -4.20 1.72 43.99
CA SER A 444 -4.44 2.32 45.32
C SER A 444 -4.14 1.39 46.51
N VAL A 445 -3.78 0.12 46.27
CA VAL A 445 -3.50 -0.83 47.36
C VAL A 445 -2.25 -0.43 48.14
N GLU A 446 -2.19 -0.82 49.42
CA GLU A 446 -1.03 -0.52 50.25
C GLU A 446 0.19 -1.35 49.83
N THR A 447 1.32 -0.69 49.62
CA THR A 447 2.58 -1.34 49.23
C THR A 447 3.62 -1.31 50.35
N GLY A 448 4.50 -2.30 50.33
CA GLY A 448 5.64 -2.46 51.24
C GLY A 448 6.97 -2.18 50.54
N ALA A 449 8.01 -2.90 50.94
CA ALA A 449 9.33 -2.77 50.34
C ALA A 449 9.30 -3.13 48.84
N GLN A 450 10.08 -2.40 48.03
CA GLN A 450 10.18 -2.56 46.57
C GLN A 450 8.84 -2.42 45.83
N ASP A 451 7.92 -1.62 46.39
CA ASP A 451 6.59 -1.37 45.83
C ASP A 451 5.72 -2.65 45.72
N LYS A 452 6.05 -3.71 46.47
CA LYS A 452 5.26 -4.95 46.51
C LYS A 452 3.98 -4.76 47.31
N PRO A 453 2.80 -5.19 46.83
CA PRO A 453 1.56 -5.11 47.59
C PRO A 453 1.65 -5.85 48.93
N LYS A 454 1.04 -5.29 49.99
CA LYS A 454 0.96 -5.98 51.29
C LYS A 454 -0.03 -7.14 51.30
N GLU A 455 -1.10 -7.00 50.52
CA GLU A 455 -2.05 -8.06 50.21
C GLU A 455 -1.92 -8.40 48.73
N ASP A 456 -1.93 -9.70 48.42
CA ASP A 456 -1.71 -10.15 47.04
C ASP A 456 -2.83 -9.66 46.11
N VAL A 457 -2.43 -8.97 45.05
CA VAL A 457 -3.28 -8.71 43.89
C VAL A 457 -3.00 -9.80 42.87
N ILE A 458 -3.98 -10.68 42.67
CA ILE A 458 -3.81 -11.94 41.94
C ILE A 458 -4.46 -11.81 40.56
N ILE A 459 -3.74 -12.25 39.53
CA ILE A 459 -4.30 -12.56 38.21
C ILE A 459 -4.95 -13.95 38.36
N GLU A 460 -6.27 -13.99 38.38
CA GLU A 460 -7.00 -15.25 38.51
C GLU A 460 -6.86 -16.06 37.22
N THR A 461 -7.14 -15.43 36.08
CA THR A 461 -6.94 -15.97 34.73
C THR A 461 -6.78 -14.84 33.71
N ILE A 462 -6.28 -15.16 32.51
CA ILE A 462 -6.33 -14.27 31.35
C ILE A 462 -7.09 -14.96 30.22
N GLU A 463 -8.28 -14.45 29.89
CA GLU A 463 -9.12 -14.98 28.82
C GLU A 463 -8.86 -14.23 27.51
N VAL A 464 -8.60 -14.95 26.42
CA VAL A 464 -8.36 -14.36 25.08
C VAL A 464 -9.52 -14.66 24.15
N VAL A 465 -10.01 -13.63 23.46
CA VAL A 465 -11.02 -13.72 22.40
C VAL A 465 -10.36 -13.25 21.10
N ASP A 466 -10.35 -14.12 20.10
CA ASP A 466 -9.78 -13.87 18.77
C ASP A 466 -10.75 -13.12 17.85
#